data_AF-A0A6A6U3H4-F1
#
_entry.id   AF-A0A6A6U3H4-F1
#
_cell.length_a   1.000
_cell.length_b   1.000
_cell.length_c   1.000
_cell.angle_alpha   90.00
_cell.angle_beta   90.00
_cell.angle_gamma   90.00
#
_symmetry.space_group_name_H-M   'P 1'
#
loop_
_entity.id
_entity.type
_entity.pdbx_description
1 polymer ?
#
loop_
_entity_poly.entity_id
_entity_poly.type
_entity_poly.pdbx_seq_one_letter_code
_entity_poly.pdbx_strand_id
1 'polypeptide(L)' 'LFMYDNASSHTAKLTKDTLESIGIPVIEFPPYLPNLNLIKAVWARMKNHI' A
#
# COMPACT_ATOMS: atom_id res chain seq x y z
N LEU A 1 3.11 -9.83 6.00
CA LEU A 1 3.77 -8.84 5.12
C LEU A 1 2.74 -7.78 4.73
N PHE A 2 3.04 -6.52 4.99
CA PHE A 2 2.18 -5.37 4.73
C PHE A 2 2.39 -4.84 3.31
N MET A 3 1.31 -4.49 2.61
CA MET A 3 1.34 -4.05 1.22
C MET A 3 0.69 -2.69 1.08
N TYR A 4 1.41 -1.76 0.44
CA TYR A 4 0.93 -0.43 0.09
C TYR A 4 1.60 0.03 -1.21
N ASP A 5 1.08 1.08 -1.84
CA ASP A 5 1.67 1.64 -3.06
C ASP A 5 2.72 2.72 -2.77
N ASN A 6 3.44 3.15 -3.80
CA ASN A 6 4.54 4.11 -3.67
C ASN A 6 4.09 5.58 -3.56
N ALA A 7 2.93 5.85 -2.94
CA ALA A 7 2.53 7.22 -2.63
C ALA A 7 3.62 7.91 -1.79
N SER A 8 3.77 9.23 -1.94
CA SER A 8 4.83 9.99 -1.27
C SER A 8 4.76 9.89 0.26
N SER A 9 3.56 9.84 0.83
CA SER A 9 3.33 9.61 2.25
C SER A 9 3.77 8.22 2.73
N HIS A 10 3.61 7.18 1.91
CA HIS A 10 3.99 5.81 2.24
C HIS A 10 5.50 5.56 2.12
N THR A 11 6.18 6.33 1.27
CA THR A 11 7.63 6.23 1.04
C THR A 11 8.45 7.21 1.88
N ALA A 12 7.78 8.13 2.60
CA ALA A 12 8.40 9.07 3.51
C ALA A 12 9.21 8.35 4.60
N LYS A 13 10.35 8.96 4.99
CA LYS A 13 11.26 8.41 6.00
C LYS A 13 10.54 8.08 7.31
N LEU A 14 9.78 9.02 7.85
CA LEU A 14 9.02 8.84 9.09
C LEU A 14 8.12 7.59 9.03
N THR A 15 7.43 7.37 7.91
CA THR A 15 6.55 6.22 7.73
C THR A 15 7.34 4.91 7.72
N LYS A 16 8.46 4.85 7.01
CA LYS A 16 9.33 3.67 6.95
C LYS A 16 9.94 3.35 8.32
N ASP A 17 10.52 4.36 8.98
CA ASP A 17 11.12 4.23 10.31
C ASP A 17 10.07 3.75 11.34
N THR A 18 8.84 4.27 11.25
CA THR A 18 7.72 3.83 12.10
C THR A 18 7.40 2.36 11.87
N LEU A 19 7.20 1.94 10.61
CA LEU A 19 6.89 0.55 10.25
C LEU A 19 7.98 -0.42 10.72
N GLU A 20 9.24 -0.03 10.60
CA GLU A 20 10.39 -0.79 11.09
C GLU A 20 10.36 -0.88 12.62
N SER A 21 10.16 0.23 13.34
CA SER A 21 10.14 0.26 14.81
C SER A 21 9.05 -0.61 15.43
N ILE A 22 7.92 -0.78 14.75
CA ILE A 22 6.80 -1.62 15.17
C ILE A 22 6.86 -3.04 14.61
N GLY A 23 7.94 -3.37 13.87
CA GLY A 23 8.19 -4.72 13.36
C GLY A 23 7.23 -5.17 12.26
N ILE A 24 6.71 -4.24 11.44
CA ILE A 24 5.83 -4.58 10.31
C ILE A 24 6.67 -4.75 9.04
N PRO A 25 6.83 -5.99 8.52
CA PRO A 25 7.59 -6.20 7.30
C PRO A 25 6.76 -5.80 6.08
N VAL A 26 7.36 -5.05 5.16
CA VAL A 26 6.71 -4.47 3.97
C VAL A 26 7.08 -5.24 2.70
N ILE A 27 6.13 -5.41 1.79
CA ILE A 27 6.35 -5.94 0.43
C ILE A 27 6.80 -4.79 -0.48
N GLU A 28 7.90 -4.97 -1.21
CA GLU A 28 8.24 -4.05 -2.29
C GLU A 28 7.18 -4.09 -3.39
N PHE A 29 6.59 -2.93 -3.68
CA PHE A 29 5.51 -2.84 -4.63
C PHE A 29 5.99 -2.12 -5.90
N PRO A 30 5.85 -2.74 -7.08
CA PRO A 30 6.32 -2.14 -8.32
C PRO A 30 5.45 -0.92 -8.71
N PRO A 31 6.05 0.13 -9.32
CA PRO A 31 5.34 1.33 -9.70
C PRO A 31 4.32 1.04 -10.82
N TYR A 32 3.22 1.81 -10.83
CA TYR A 32 2.18 1.77 -11.87
C TYR A 32 1.48 0.42 -12.12
N LEU A 33 1.52 -0.52 -11.16
CA LEU A 33 0.82 -1.80 -11.25
C LEU A 33 -0.42 -1.84 -10.33
N PRO A 34 -1.52 -1.14 -10.69
CA PRO A 34 -2.71 -1.05 -9.83
C PRO A 34 -3.37 -2.41 -9.58
N ASN A 35 -3.32 -3.32 -10.53
CA ASN A 35 -4.01 -4.62 -10.43
C ASN A 35 -3.39 -5.56 -9.39
N LEU A 36 -2.17 -5.26 -8.93
CA LEU A 36 -1.49 -6.06 -7.91
C LEU A 36 -1.88 -5.62 -6.48
N ASN A 37 -2.46 -4.43 -6.31
CA ASN A 37 -2.86 -3.94 -5.00
C ASN A 37 -4.30 -4.37 -4.70
N LEU A 38 -4.46 -5.32 -3.79
CA LEU A 38 -5.75 -5.90 -3.38
C LEU A 38 -6.80 -4.84 -3.01
N ILE A 39 -6.42 -3.71 -2.40
CA ILE A 39 -7.38 -2.67 -2.03
C ILE A 39 -8.07 -2.05 -3.25
N LYS A 40 -7.39 -2.00 -4.40
CA LYS A 40 -7.96 -1.46 -5.65
C LYS A 40 -9.06 -2.36 -6.20
N ALA A 41 -8.96 -3.68 -6.02
CA ALA A 41 -10.03 -4.61 -6.36
C ALA A 41 -11.26 -4.40 -5.47
N VAL A 42 -11.05 -4.17 -4.16
CA VAL A 42 -12.14 -3.85 -3.23
C VAL A 42 -12.82 -2.54 -3.62
N TRP A 43 -12.06 -1.48 -3.89
CA TRP A 43 -12.61 -0.19 -4.35
C TRP A 43 -13.36 -0.31 -5.67
N ALA A 44 -12.88 -1.13 -6.62
CA ALA A 44 -13.60 -1.39 -7.87
C ALA A 44 -14.98 -2.00 -7.61
N ARG A 45 -15.08 -2.96 -6.67
CA ARG A 45 -16.35 -3.54 -6.27
C ARG A 45 -17.24 -2.53 -5.52
N MET A 46 -16.66 -1.72 -4.64
CA MET A 46 -17.40 -0.70 -3.89
C MET A 46 -18.03 0.33 -4.82
N LYS A 47 -17.34 0.77 -5.89
CA LYS A 47 -17.89 1.71 -6.88
C LYS A 47 -19.15 1.23 -7.59
N ASN A 48 -19.45 -0.07 -7.57
CA ASN A 48 -20.71 -0.60 -8.11
C ASN A 48 -21.88 -0.49 -7.11
N HIS A 49 -21.62 -0.04 -5.89
CA HIS A 49 -22.57 0.05 -4.77
C HIS A 49 -22.65 1.46 -4.18
N ILE A 50 -22.02 2.45 -4.83
CA ILE A 50 -21.98 3.87 -4.44
C ILE A 50 -22.46 4.70 -5.63
#